data_AF-A0A7Y0S205-F1
#
_entry.id   AF-A0A7Y0S205-F1
#
_cell.length_a   1.000
_cell.length_b   1.000
_cell.length_c   1.000
_cell.angle_alpha   90.00
_cell.angle_beta   90.00
_cell.angle_gamma   90.00
#
_symmetry.space_group_name_H-M   'P 1'
#
loop_
_entity.id
_entity.type
_entity.pdbx_description
1 polymer ?
#
loop_
_entity_poly.entity_id
_entity_poly.type
_entity_poly.pdbx_seq_one_letter_code
_entity_poly.pdbx_strand_id
1 'polypeptide(L)' 'SPLKKQRFNLTTGACMEDERFSVKAYKTRVTNGEVEISA' A
#
# COMPACT_ATOMS: atom_id res chain seq x y z
N SER A 1 7.14 15.96 -9.46
CA SER A 1 7.52 15.67 -8.05
C SER A 1 6.45 14.84 -7.41
N PRO A 2 6.77 13.81 -6.58
CA PRO A 2 5.76 13.03 -5.88
C PRO A 2 4.82 13.99 -5.14
N LEU A 3 3.58 14.06 -5.62
CA LEU A 3 2.69 15.23 -5.53
C LEU A 3 2.41 15.72 -4.11
N LYS A 4 2.61 14.87 -3.09
CA LYS A 4 2.21 15.19 -1.72
C LYS A 4 3.20 14.82 -0.62
N LYS A 5 4.36 14.21 -0.94
CA LYS A 5 5.34 13.67 0.05
C LYS A 5 4.74 12.83 1.19
N GLN A 6 3.48 12.39 1.06
CA GLN A 6 2.77 11.65 2.09
C GLN A 6 3.35 10.25 2.23
N ARG A 7 3.58 9.83 3.47
CA ARG A 7 4.09 8.50 3.80
C ARG A 7 2.93 7.55 4.10
N PHE A 8 2.80 6.51 3.29
CA PHE A 8 1.84 5.44 3.51
C PHE A 8 2.55 4.18 3.97
N ASN A 9 1.99 3.50 4.96
CA ASN A 9 2.49 2.22 5.42
C ASN A 9 2.10 1.13 4.41
N LEU A 10 3.07 0.39 3.89
CA LEU A 10 2.84 -0.66 2.88
C LEU A 10 2.07 -1.87 3.45
N THR A 11 2.17 -2.11 4.76
CA THR A 11 1.53 -3.26 5.43
C THR A 11 0.05 -3.02 5.68
N THR A 12 -0.32 -1.81 6.08
CA THR A 12 -1.70 -1.47 6.47
C THR A 12 -2.40 -0.54 5.48
N GLY A 13 -1.65 0.14 4.62
CA GLY A 13 -2.15 1.22 3.76
C GLY A 13 -2.44 2.53 4.49
N ALA A 14 -2.19 2.62 5.80
CA ALA A 14 -2.47 3.83 6.57
C ALA A 14 -1.47 4.95 6.26
N CYS A 15 -1.97 6.18 6.10
CA CYS A 15 -1.11 7.36 6.02
C CYS A 15 -0.54 7.67 7.41
N MET A 16 0.79 7.78 7.51
CA MET A 16 1.46 8.05 8.79
C MET A 16 1.32 9.50 9.26
N GLU A 17 0.95 10.42 8.37
CA GLU A 17 0.75 11.84 8.70
C GLU A 17 -0.68 12.15 9.12
N ASP A 18 -1.65 11.38 8.67
CA ASP A 18 -3.06 11.67 8.92
C ASP A 18 -3.86 10.36 8.83
N GLU A 19 -4.26 9.83 10.00
CA GLU A 19 -4.97 8.55 10.13
C GLU A 19 -6.34 8.53 9.43
N ARG A 20 -6.85 9.70 9.01
CA ARG A 20 -8.08 9.82 8.23
C ARG A 20 -7.91 9.40 6.78
N PHE A 21 -6.66 9.29 6.31
CA PHE A 21 -6.35 8.87 4.95
C PHE A 21 -5.70 7.48 4.97
N SER A 22 -6.32 6.53 4.30
CA SER A 22 -5.78 5.18 4.11
C SER A 22 -5.97 4.76 2.66
N VAL A 23 -4.96 4.09 2.09
CA VAL A 23 -5.06 3.42 0.80
C VAL A 23 -5.42 1.95 1.00
N LYS A 24 -6.11 1.34 0.03
CA LYS A 24 -6.44 -0.09 0.09
C LYS A 24 -5.15 -0.91 -0.07
N ALA A 25 -4.83 -1.69 0.96
CA ALA A 25 -3.74 -2.67 0.90
C ALA A 25 -4.31 -4.04 0.48
N TYR A 26 -3.73 -4.62 -0.57
CA TYR A 26 -4.08 -5.95 -1.06
C TYR A 26 -3.01 -6.94 -0.67
N LYS A 27 -3.41 -8.17 -0.31
CA LYS A 27 -2.45 -9.24 -0.05
C LYS A 27 -1.84 -9.68 -1.38
N THR A 28 -0.52 -9.64 -1.46
CA THR A 28 0.22 -10.15 -2.60
C THR A 28 0.95 -11.43 -2.23
N ARG A 29 1.05 -12.35 -3.20
CA ARG A 29 1.87 -13.55 -3.09
C ARG A 29 2.73 -13.65 -4.35
N VAL A 30 3.97 -14.08 -4.18
CA VAL A 30 4.84 -14.39 -5.32
C VAL A 30 4.75 -15.88 -5.58
N THR A 31 4.26 -16.26 -6.75
CA THR A 31 4.27 -17.65 -7.23
C THR A 31 5.07 -17.70 -8.52
N ASN A 32 6.09 -18.56 -8.58
CA ASN A 32 6.88 -18.79 -9.78
C ASN A 32 7.46 -17.54 -10.50
N GLY A 33 7.73 -16.47 -9.75
CA GLY A 33 8.22 -15.19 -10.28
C GLY A 33 7.13 -14.20 -10.71
N GLU A 34 5.86 -14.60 -10.65
CA GLU A 34 4.70 -13.76 -10.90
C GLU A 34 4.09 -13.28 -9.58
N VAL A 35 3.65 -12.02 -9.56
CA VAL A 35 3.02 -11.39 -8.38
C VAL A 35 1.51 -11.53 -8.51
N GLU A 36 0.91 -12.38 -7.70
CA GLU A 36 -0.53 -12.52 -7.58
C GLU A 36 -1.07 -11.56 -6.51
N ILE A 37 -2.25 -10.99 -6.78
CA ILE A 37 -2.92 -10.05 -5.88
C ILE A 37 -4.28 -10.64 -5.52
N SER A 38 -4.55 -10.82 -4.22
CA SER A 38 -5.90 -11.16 -3.75
C SER A 38 -6.70 -9.86 -3.57
N ALA A 39 -7.61 -9.61 -4.52
CA ALA A 39 -8.52 -8.45 -4.55
C ALA A 39 -9.73 -8.64 -3.64
#